data_AF-A0A7J4RP89-F1
#
_entry.id   AF-A0A7J4RP89-F1
#
_cell.length_a   1.000
_cell.length_b   1.000
_cell.length_c   1.000
_cell.angle_alpha   90.00
_cell.angle_beta   90.00
_cell.angle_gamma   90.00
#
_symmetry.space_group_name_H-M   'P 1'
#
loop_
_entity.id
_entity.type
_entity.pdbx_description
1 polymer ?
#
loop_
_entity_poly.entity_id
_entity_poly.type
_entity_poly.pdbx_seq_one_letter_code
_entity_poly.pdbx_strand_id
1 'polypeptide(L)'
;VSADDFDVEVTRSDETEKKMVIARNREFKAENVSKAEEGIERLKEAARNGENLFEVMMEIVEYCTVGQVTQALFESGGKFRRNM
;
A
#
# COMPACT_ATOMS: atom_id res chain seq x y z
N VAL A 1 -17.86 -23.42 -10.04
CA VAL A 1 -16.98 -24.23 -9.18
C VAL A 1 -16.28 -23.26 -8.26
N SER A 2 -16.75 -23.15 -7.01
CA SER A 2 -16.02 -22.37 -6.00
C SER A 2 -14.71 -23.09 -5.71
N ALA A 3 -13.70 -22.39 -5.22
CA ALA A 3 -12.49 -23.04 -4.72
C ALA A 3 -12.76 -23.98 -3.52
N ASP A 4 -14.00 -24.02 -3.04
CA ASP A 4 -14.52 -24.93 -2.01
C ASP A 4 -14.99 -26.30 -2.55
N ASP A 5 -15.09 -26.47 -3.89
CA ASP A 5 -15.51 -27.74 -4.54
C ASP A 5 -14.38 -28.76 -4.69
N PHE A 6 -13.15 -28.42 -4.30
CA PHE A 6 -11.98 -29.30 -4.43
C PHE A 6 -11.50 -29.76 -3.05
N ASP A 7 -11.51 -31.08 -2.83
CA ASP A 7 -10.96 -31.73 -1.63
C ASP A 7 -9.42 -31.79 -1.71
N VAL A 8 -8.82 -30.61 -1.62
CA VAL A 8 -7.37 -30.42 -1.50
C VAL A 8 -7.14 -29.66 -0.20
N GLU A 9 -6.20 -30.11 0.61
CA GLU A 9 -5.80 -29.37 1.81
C GLU A 9 -5.15 -28.04 1.38
N VAL A 10 -5.91 -26.94 1.43
CA VAL A 10 -5.46 -25.61 1.03
C VAL A 10 -5.13 -24.79 2.26
N THR A 11 -3.87 -24.39 2.40
CA THR A 11 -3.49 -23.39 3.39
C THR A 11 -4.09 -22.03 3.01
N ARG A 12 -5.00 -21.52 3.87
CA ARG A 12 -5.63 -20.20 3.73
C ARG A 12 -5.44 -19.41 5.02
N SER A 13 -5.37 -18.09 4.90
CA SER A 13 -5.41 -17.23 6.08
C SER A 13 -6.76 -17.34 6.79
N ASP A 14 -6.72 -17.48 8.10
CA ASP A 14 -7.93 -17.51 8.91
C ASP A 14 -8.50 -16.08 9.13
N GLU A 15 -9.73 -16.01 9.64
CA GLU A 15 -10.40 -14.72 9.89
C GLU A 15 -9.75 -13.90 11.01
N THR A 16 -9.09 -14.56 11.95
CA THR A 16 -8.40 -13.91 13.08
C THR A 16 -7.15 -13.20 12.58
N GLU A 17 -6.35 -13.85 11.75
CA GLU A 17 -5.18 -13.29 11.09
C GLU A 17 -5.54 -12.06 10.25
N LYS A 18 -6.61 -12.15 9.44
CA LYS A 18 -7.09 -11.01 8.65
C LYS A 18 -7.45 -9.81 9.53
N LYS A 19 -8.20 -10.04 10.62
CA LYS A 19 -8.59 -8.99 11.56
C LYS A 19 -7.38 -8.37 12.26
N MET A 20 -6.40 -9.18 12.63
CA MET A 20 -5.14 -8.72 13.23
C MET A 20 -4.37 -7.78 12.30
N VAL A 21 -4.22 -8.15 11.02
CA VAL A 21 -3.55 -7.30 10.02
C VAL A 21 -4.29 -5.98 9.81
N ILE A 22 -5.63 -6.01 9.74
CA ILE A 22 -6.46 -4.80 9.61
C ILE A 22 -6.28 -3.88 10.83
N ALA A 23 -6.30 -4.43 12.05
CA ALA A 23 -6.11 -3.67 13.27
C ALA A 23 -4.73 -2.99 13.30
N ARG A 24 -3.66 -3.75 13.06
CA ARG A 24 -2.29 -3.22 12.95
C ARG A 24 -2.18 -2.12 11.90
N ASN A 25 -2.83 -2.28 10.74
CA ASN A 25 -2.80 -1.26 9.69
C ASN A 25 -3.48 0.05 10.11
N ARG A 26 -4.58 -0.04 10.87
CA ARG A 26 -5.30 1.14 11.38
C ARG A 26 -4.49 1.87 12.44
N GLU A 27 -3.91 1.15 13.38
CA GLU A 27 -3.05 1.69 14.44
C GLU A 27 -1.83 2.40 13.85
N PHE A 28 -1.10 1.72 12.95
CA PHE A 28 0.06 2.30 12.26
C PHE A 28 -0.29 3.60 11.54
N LYS A 29 -1.45 3.67 10.85
CA LYS A 29 -1.91 4.89 10.19
C LYS A 29 -2.23 6.01 11.18
N ALA A 30 -2.88 5.69 12.30
CA ALA A 30 -3.27 6.66 13.30
C ALA A 30 -2.05 7.29 14.01
N GLU A 31 -1.01 6.49 14.28
CA GLU A 31 0.23 6.96 14.90
C GLU A 31 1.07 7.85 13.97
N ASN A 32 0.94 7.65 12.66
CA ASN A 32 1.84 8.25 11.67
C ASN A 32 1.19 9.33 10.79
N VAL A 33 -0.05 9.76 11.06
CA VAL A 33 -0.83 10.68 10.19
C VAL A 33 0.00 11.85 9.65
N SER A 34 0.61 12.63 10.54
CA SER A 34 1.33 13.85 10.15
C SER A 34 2.55 13.56 9.27
N LYS A 35 3.37 12.56 9.62
CA LYS A 35 4.55 12.19 8.82
C LYS A 35 4.15 11.55 7.50
N ALA A 36 3.07 10.77 7.50
CA ALA A 36 2.52 10.15 6.30
C ALA A 36 2.05 11.21 5.29
N GLU A 37 1.36 12.25 5.76
CA GLU A 37 0.93 13.35 4.89
C GLU A 37 2.14 14.06 4.24
N GLU A 38 3.17 14.38 5.03
CA GLU A 38 4.39 15.02 4.53
C GLU A 38 5.13 14.14 3.51
N GLY A 39 5.37 12.87 3.81
CA GLY A 39 6.10 11.99 2.90
C GLY A 39 5.31 11.63 1.65
N ILE A 40 3.98 11.56 1.72
CA ILE A 40 3.14 11.38 0.53
C ILE A 40 3.23 12.60 -0.38
N GLU A 41 3.22 13.83 0.16
CA GLU A 41 3.40 15.00 -0.71
C GLU A 41 4.79 15.03 -1.34
N ARG A 42 5.85 14.74 -0.56
CA ARG A 42 7.21 14.62 -1.11
C ARG A 42 7.31 13.57 -2.22
N LEU A 43 6.65 12.42 -2.06
CA LEU A 43 6.61 11.38 -3.09
C LEU A 43 5.91 11.87 -4.36
N LYS A 44 4.81 12.61 -4.22
CA LYS A 44 4.07 13.19 -5.36
C LYS A 44 4.91 14.26 -6.06
N GLU A 45 5.62 15.11 -5.32
CA GLU A 45 6.54 16.11 -5.88
C GLU A 45 7.68 15.45 -6.65
N ALA A 46 8.36 14.47 -6.05
CA ALA A 46 9.42 13.70 -6.71
C ALA A 46 8.91 13.04 -8.01
N ALA A 47 7.69 12.52 -8.01
CA ALA A 47 7.07 11.93 -9.20
C ALA A 47 6.82 12.97 -10.31
N ARG A 48 6.32 14.16 -9.95
CA ARG A 48 6.08 15.25 -10.90
C ARG A 48 7.38 15.79 -11.49
N ASN A 49 8.45 15.81 -10.71
CA ASN A 49 9.76 16.32 -11.10
C ASN A 49 10.64 15.28 -11.83
N GLY A 50 10.21 14.02 -11.91
CA GLY A 50 11.00 12.95 -12.52
C GLY A 50 12.22 12.53 -11.68
N GLU A 51 12.15 12.71 -10.37
CA GLU A 51 13.20 12.37 -9.41
C GLU A 51 13.21 10.87 -9.06
N ASN A 52 14.20 10.45 -8.28
CA ASN A 52 14.31 9.06 -7.82
C ASN A 52 13.26 8.73 -6.75
N LEU A 53 12.16 8.12 -7.19
CA LEU A 53 11.08 7.69 -6.29
C LEU A 53 11.52 6.64 -5.26
N PHE A 54 12.48 5.77 -5.60
CA PHE A 54 12.91 4.72 -4.69
C PHE A 54 13.59 5.28 -3.45
N GLU A 55 14.38 6.34 -3.62
CA GLU A 55 15.03 7.05 -2.51
C GLU A 55 13.99 7.65 -1.55
N VAL A 56 12.99 8.35 -2.09
CA VAL A 56 11.89 8.88 -1.28
C VAL A 56 11.11 7.76 -0.60
N MET A 57 10.83 6.66 -1.31
CA MET A 57 10.14 5.49 -0.74
C MET A 57 10.90 4.91 0.45
N MET A 58 12.22 4.77 0.37
CA MET A 58 13.04 4.25 1.48
C MET A 58 12.95 5.11 2.74
N GLU A 59 12.72 6.41 2.61
CA GLU A 59 12.51 7.31 3.75
C GLU A 59 11.07 7.24 4.29
N ILE A 60 10.07 7.17 3.42
CA ILE A 60 8.66 7.30 3.83
C ILE A 60 8.03 6.01 4.34
N VAL A 61 8.62 4.84 4.07
CA VAL A 61 8.06 3.53 4.47
C VAL A 61 7.95 3.33 5.98
N GLU A 62 8.68 4.11 6.79
CA GLU A 62 8.57 4.06 8.25
C GLU A 62 7.22 4.56 8.77
N TYR A 63 6.51 5.37 7.97
CA TYR A 63 5.27 6.03 8.36
C TYR A 63 4.14 5.94 7.30
N CYS A 64 4.46 5.50 6.08
CA CYS A 64 3.50 5.28 5.00
C CYS A 64 3.25 3.79 4.76
N THR A 65 1.98 3.39 4.67
CA THR A 65 1.61 2.04 4.25
C THR A 65 1.76 1.87 2.73
N VAL A 66 1.98 0.63 2.27
CA VAL A 66 2.06 0.29 0.84
C VAL A 66 0.85 0.81 0.05
N GLY A 67 -0.34 0.77 0.65
CA GLY A 67 -1.56 1.30 0.04
C GLY A 67 -1.56 2.83 -0.14
N GLN A 68 -1.03 3.57 0.84
CA GLN A 68 -0.89 5.04 0.73
C GLN A 68 0.10 5.41 -0.38
N VAL A 69 1.26 4.76 -0.43
CA VAL A 69 2.28 4.97 -1.47
C VAL A 69 1.71 4.67 -2.85
N THR A 70 1.05 3.51 -3.01
CA THR A 70 0.47 3.08 -4.29
C THR A 70 -0.61 4.06 -4.77
N GLN A 71 -1.49 4.51 -3.88
CA GLN A 71 -2.53 5.48 -4.22
C GLN A 71 -1.94 6.82 -4.67
N ALA A 72 -0.90 7.32 -4.01
CA ALA A 72 -0.22 8.56 -4.38
C ALA A 72 0.45 8.48 -5.76
N LEU A 73 1.08 7.34 -6.07
CA LEU A 73 1.68 7.08 -7.39
C LEU A 73 0.62 6.95 -8.48
N PHE A 74 -0.54 6.35 -8.19
CA PHE A 74 -1.65 6.32 -9.14
C PHE A 74 -2.23 7.69 -9.46
N GLU A 75 -2.27 8.60 -8.47
CA GLU A 75 -2.72 9.98 -8.67
C GLU A 75 -1.72 10.81 -9.50
N SER A 76 -0.43 10.49 -9.43
CA SER A 76 0.64 11.27 -10.07
C SER A 76 1.06 10.72 -11.44
N GLY A 77 1.17 9.39 -11.58
CA GLY A 77 1.64 8.71 -12.79
C GLY A 77 0.55 7.94 -13.55
N GLY A 78 -0.68 7.93 -13.03
CA GLY A 78 -1.78 7.15 -13.59
C GLY A 78 -1.74 5.67 -13.22
N LYS A 79 -2.81 4.96 -13.59
CA LYS A 79 -2.92 3.50 -13.39
C LYS A 79 -2.54 2.79 -14.67
N PHE A 80 -1.86 1.65 -14.53
CA PHE A 80 -1.63 0.78 -15.67
C PHE A 80 -2.98 0.41 -16.32
N ARG A 81 -3.11 0.71 -17.60
CA ARG A 81 -4.25 0.29 -18.42
C ARG A 81 -3.79 -0.88 -19.27
N ARG A 82 -4.35 -2.07 -19.03
CA ARG A 82 -4.11 -3.22 -19.90
C ARG A 82 -4.56 -2.85 -21.32
N ASN A 83 -3.66 -2.97 -22.28
CA ASN A 83 -4.05 -3.05 -23.68
C ASN A 83 -4.71 -4.42 -23.88
N MET A 84 -5.84 -4.41 -24.58
CA MET A 84 -6.55 -5.61 -25.05
C MET A 84 -6.15 -5.88 -26.49
#